data_AF-A0A522VTE7-F1
#
_entry.id   AF-A0A522VTE7-F1
#
_cell.length_a   1.000
_cell.length_b   1.000
_cell.length_c   1.000
_cell.angle_alpha   90.00
_cell.angle_beta   90.00
_cell.angle_gamma   90.00
#
_symmetry.space_group_name_H-M   'P 1'
#
loop_
_entity.id
_entity.type
_entity.pdbx_description
1 polymer ?
#
loop_
_entity_poly.entity_id
_entity_poly.type
_entity_poly.pdbx_seq_one_letter_code
_entity_poly.pdbx_strand_id
1 'polypeptide(L)'
;MDQTLVVTRKSTTRPCRWLAGLLLPLWLSGCGAGFKTSTDLSRGNFKNADFQGARLAGANLSAADFTAANFKEADLNNANLALARLQQAHFAGANLRHTNLRGANLADAELSGALFEGADLSGAVWWDGRRCAEPSIGFCKTAAQTADGCAQAPAQAVNWSGCDLRRRDLHGRDLQGADVSGADLRGADLHGANLRQAHMAGTRWDATTDFGNALWWDGRRCQETSKGDCR
;
A
#
# COMPACT_ATOMS: atom_id res chain seq x y z
N MET A 1 26.49 -12.40 13.66
CA MET A 1 25.56 -12.37 14.80
C MET A 1 24.27 -11.78 14.26
N ASP A 2 23.35 -12.66 13.90
CA ASP A 2 22.03 -12.33 13.35
C ASP A 2 21.13 -11.98 14.54
N GLN A 3 20.80 -10.69 14.71
CA GLN A 3 19.84 -10.27 15.72
C GLN A 3 18.50 -10.08 15.02
N THR A 4 17.74 -11.17 14.91
CA THR A 4 16.34 -11.11 14.51
C THR A 4 15.58 -10.31 15.58
N LEU A 5 15.34 -9.03 15.32
CA LEU A 5 14.49 -8.21 16.17
C LEU A 5 13.05 -8.69 15.99
N VAL A 6 12.46 -9.28 17.02
CA VAL A 6 11.04 -9.71 17.03
C VAL A 6 10.23 -8.64 17.75
N VAL A 7 9.41 -7.89 17.01
CA VAL A 7 8.50 -6.88 17.58
C VAL A 7 7.11 -7.50 17.71
N THR A 8 6.75 -7.93 18.93
CA THR A 8 5.51 -8.67 19.17
C THR A 8 4.26 -7.80 19.30
N ARG A 9 3.09 -8.39 19.01
CA ARG A 9 1.74 -7.79 18.94
C ARG A 9 1.23 -7.13 20.24
N LYS A 10 1.91 -7.30 21.39
CA LYS A 10 1.42 -6.81 22.70
C LYS A 10 2.22 -5.61 23.19
N SER A 11 1.64 -4.43 23.02
CA SER A 11 1.90 -3.28 23.89
C SER A 11 1.47 -3.63 25.31
N THR A 12 2.41 -4.13 26.12
CA THR A 12 2.35 -4.07 27.58
C THR A 12 3.78 -4.01 28.11
N THR A 13 4.16 -2.84 28.60
CA THR A 13 5.21 -2.58 29.61
C THR A 13 6.62 -3.13 29.31
N ARG A 14 7.49 -2.27 28.78
CA ARG A 14 8.70 -1.74 29.47
C ARG A 14 9.48 -0.86 28.49
N PRO A 15 10.00 0.31 28.92
CA PRO A 15 10.84 1.14 28.08
C PRO A 15 12.12 0.40 27.73
N CYS A 16 12.65 0.70 26.54
CA CYS A 16 13.94 0.25 26.03
C CYS A 16 15.03 0.30 27.13
N ARG A 17 15.44 -0.87 27.63
CA ARG A 17 16.81 -1.04 28.09
C ARG A 17 17.61 -1.51 26.89
N TRP A 18 18.37 -0.59 26.29
CA TRP A 18 19.61 -0.96 25.64
C TRP A 18 20.43 -1.72 26.68
N LEU A 19 20.68 -3.01 26.48
CA LEU A 19 21.52 -3.80 27.36
C LEU A 19 22.98 -3.35 27.19
N ALA A 20 23.34 -2.29 27.91
CA ALA A 20 24.71 -2.07 28.37
C ALA A 20 24.72 -2.31 29.89
N GLY A 21 25.35 -3.41 30.31
CA GLY A 21 25.83 -3.60 31.68
C GLY A 21 24.80 -3.83 32.80
N LEU A 22 24.83 -5.04 33.39
CA LEU A 22 24.65 -5.36 34.82
C LEU A 22 25.08 -4.16 35.74
N LEU A 23 24.38 -3.66 36.79
CA LEU A 23 23.65 -4.25 37.93
C LEU A 23 22.73 -3.21 38.65
N LEU A 24 21.57 -3.70 39.13
CA LEU A 24 20.79 -3.37 40.35
C LEU A 24 20.06 -1.99 40.55
N PRO A 25 18.96 -1.98 41.34
CA PRO A 25 17.78 -1.13 41.16
C PRO A 25 17.55 -0.12 42.29
N LEU A 26 16.75 0.93 42.04
CA LEU A 26 15.90 1.57 43.05
C LEU A 26 14.82 2.39 42.34
N TRP A 27 13.59 2.23 42.82
CA TRP A 27 12.37 2.89 42.34
C TRP A 27 12.52 4.41 42.35
N LEU A 28 11.88 5.09 41.39
CA LEU A 28 11.09 6.29 41.69
C LEU A 28 9.95 6.43 40.67
N SER A 29 8.80 6.72 41.24
CA SER A 29 7.47 6.76 40.66
C SER A 29 7.28 7.91 39.68
N GLY A 30 6.38 7.72 38.71
CA GLY A 30 5.74 8.82 37.99
C GLY A 30 5.89 8.75 36.48
N CYS A 31 4.83 8.25 35.81
CA CYS A 31 4.19 8.97 34.71
C CYS A 31 2.97 8.15 34.23
N GLY A 32 1.82 8.48 34.79
CA GLY A 32 0.56 8.37 34.07
C GLY A 32 0.39 9.63 33.24
N ALA A 33 0.37 9.50 31.93
CA ALA A 33 -0.21 10.46 30.98
C ALA A 33 -0.23 9.78 29.61
N GLY A 34 -1.37 9.81 28.92
CA GLY A 34 -1.50 9.31 27.56
C GLY A 34 -0.49 9.98 26.64
N PHE A 35 0.52 9.23 26.22
CA PHE A 35 1.54 9.69 25.28
C PHE A 35 1.51 8.76 24.09
N LYS A 36 1.02 9.27 22.96
CA LYS A 36 1.18 8.64 21.64
C LYS A 36 2.65 8.84 21.27
N THR A 37 3.58 8.13 21.92
CA THR A 37 4.99 8.17 21.51
C THR A 37 5.02 7.53 20.13
N SER A 38 5.13 8.36 19.09
CA SER A 38 5.52 7.89 17.76
C SER A 38 6.79 7.07 17.93
N THR A 39 6.72 5.76 17.67
CA THR A 39 7.88 4.88 17.72
C THR A 39 8.87 5.37 16.66
N ASP A 40 10.08 5.76 17.09
CA ASP A 40 11.14 6.18 16.17
C ASP A 40 12.15 5.03 15.98
N LEU A 41 12.17 4.50 14.77
CA LEU A 41 13.13 3.51 14.27
C LEU A 41 13.88 4.06 13.05
N SER A 42 13.86 5.37 12.82
CA SER A 42 14.50 5.97 11.65
C SER A 42 16.00 5.69 11.62
N ARG A 43 16.54 5.49 10.41
CA ARG A 43 17.96 5.17 10.14
C ARG A 43 18.50 3.91 10.81
N GLY A 44 17.66 3.11 11.47
CA GLY A 44 18.09 1.85 12.08
C GLY A 44 18.35 0.75 11.06
N ASN A 45 19.05 -0.30 11.50
CA ASN A 45 19.29 -1.51 10.71
C ASN A 45 18.45 -2.66 11.27
N PHE A 46 17.45 -3.08 10.50
CA PHE A 46 16.46 -4.09 10.84
C PHE A 46 16.30 -5.11 9.71
N LYS A 47 17.41 -5.43 9.02
CA LYS A 47 17.42 -6.49 8.02
C LYS A 47 16.94 -7.81 8.64
N ASN A 48 16.10 -8.53 7.90
CA ASN A 48 15.51 -9.80 8.34
C ASN A 48 14.71 -9.75 9.66
N ALA A 49 14.39 -8.55 10.17
CA ALA A 49 13.63 -8.42 11.41
C ALA A 49 12.17 -8.84 11.22
N ASP A 50 11.55 -9.33 12.30
CA ASP A 50 10.17 -9.78 12.30
C ASP A 50 9.25 -8.75 12.99
N PHE A 51 8.42 -8.12 12.17
CA PHE A 51 7.38 -7.15 12.53
C PHE A 51 5.97 -7.69 12.21
N GLN A 52 5.78 -9.01 12.09
CA GLN A 52 4.48 -9.57 11.74
C GLN A 52 3.38 -9.16 12.73
N GLY A 53 2.35 -8.47 12.21
CA GLY A 53 1.25 -7.93 13.01
C GLY A 53 1.65 -6.80 13.97
N ALA A 54 2.84 -6.20 13.81
CA ALA A 54 3.29 -5.10 14.66
C ALA A 54 2.37 -3.87 14.49
N ARG A 55 2.20 -3.12 15.59
CA ARG A 55 1.42 -1.87 15.60
C ARG A 55 2.38 -0.69 15.49
N LEU A 56 2.58 -0.21 14.27
CA LEU A 56 3.53 0.83 13.90
C LEU A 56 2.82 2.05 13.29
N ALA A 57 1.52 2.21 13.52
CA ALA A 57 0.77 3.35 13.02
C ALA A 57 1.37 4.68 13.51
N GLY A 58 1.71 5.56 12.57
CA GLY A 58 2.37 6.85 12.84
C GLY A 58 3.84 6.75 13.30
N ALA A 59 4.47 5.57 13.20
CA ALA A 59 5.88 5.41 13.53
C ALA A 59 6.78 6.14 12.52
N ASN A 60 7.94 6.61 12.97
CA ASN A 60 8.99 7.10 12.11
C ASN A 60 9.95 5.95 11.78
N LEU A 61 9.92 5.50 10.53
CA LEU A 61 10.71 4.39 9.97
C LEU A 61 11.63 4.89 8.84
N SER A 62 11.79 6.21 8.71
CA SER A 62 12.44 6.84 7.56
C SER A 62 13.92 6.50 7.49
N ALA A 63 14.43 6.32 6.25
CA ALA A 63 15.82 6.00 5.94
C ALA A 63 16.39 4.76 6.66
N ALA A 64 15.56 3.93 7.29
CA ALA A 64 15.98 2.68 7.92
C ALA A 64 16.15 1.56 6.89
N ASP A 65 16.94 0.55 7.24
CA ASP A 65 17.15 -0.64 6.43
C ASP A 65 16.31 -1.81 6.94
N PHE A 66 15.25 -2.14 6.21
CA PHE A 66 14.36 -3.27 6.44
C PHE A 66 14.44 -4.29 5.32
N THR A 67 15.60 -4.41 4.66
CA THR A 67 15.79 -5.42 3.60
C THR A 67 15.39 -6.81 4.14
N ALA A 68 14.51 -7.51 3.43
CA ALA A 68 13.95 -8.81 3.79
C ALA A 68 13.23 -8.88 5.17
N ALA A 69 12.79 -7.74 5.72
CA ALA A 69 12.01 -7.74 6.96
C ALA A 69 10.57 -8.25 6.72
N ASN A 70 10.00 -8.88 7.75
CA ASN A 70 8.64 -9.40 7.73
C ASN A 70 7.65 -8.39 8.33
N PHE A 71 6.80 -7.78 7.51
CA PHE A 71 5.71 -6.89 7.92
C PHE A 71 4.32 -7.48 7.64
N LYS A 72 4.19 -8.81 7.47
CA LYS A 72 2.89 -9.45 7.21
C LYS A 72 1.87 -9.03 8.26
N GLU A 73 0.69 -8.61 7.82
CA GLU A 73 -0.41 -8.12 8.68
C GLU A 73 -0.07 -6.93 9.60
N ALA A 74 1.08 -6.25 9.41
CA ALA A 74 1.46 -5.12 10.26
C ALA A 74 0.56 -3.89 10.01
N ASP A 75 0.29 -3.13 11.06
CA ASP A 75 -0.40 -1.85 10.97
C ASP A 75 0.61 -0.70 10.87
N LEU A 76 0.79 -0.17 9.66
CA LEU A 76 1.71 0.93 9.33
C LEU A 76 0.94 2.20 8.97
N ASN A 77 -0.35 2.30 9.29
CA ASN A 77 -1.16 3.45 8.91
C ASN A 77 -0.54 4.78 9.32
N ASN A 78 -0.44 5.74 8.41
CA ASN A 78 0.22 7.04 8.63
C ASN A 78 1.71 6.97 9.03
N ALA A 79 2.40 5.82 8.90
CA ALA A 79 3.81 5.73 9.22
C ALA A 79 4.69 6.46 8.17
N ASN A 80 5.87 6.89 8.59
CA ASN A 80 6.85 7.51 7.72
C ASN A 80 7.95 6.51 7.33
N LEU A 81 7.90 6.00 6.11
CA LEU A 81 8.88 5.08 5.49
C LEU A 81 9.71 5.78 4.40
N ALA A 82 9.77 7.12 4.39
CA ALA A 82 10.49 7.85 3.36
C ALA A 82 11.95 7.41 3.30
N LEU A 83 12.47 7.18 2.09
CA LEU A 83 13.84 6.72 1.81
C LEU A 83 14.22 5.38 2.47
N ALA A 84 13.27 4.62 3.01
CA ALA A 84 13.55 3.32 3.61
C ALA A 84 13.99 2.30 2.55
N ARG A 85 14.88 1.38 2.96
CA ARG A 85 15.26 0.21 2.15
C ARG A 85 14.34 -0.94 2.53
N LEU A 86 13.44 -1.31 1.62
CA LEU A 86 12.38 -2.31 1.82
C LEU A 86 12.52 -3.45 0.80
N GLN A 87 13.69 -3.62 0.17
CA GLN A 87 13.87 -4.66 -0.83
C GLN A 87 13.60 -6.04 -0.23
N GLN A 88 12.86 -6.88 -0.95
CA GLN A 88 12.47 -8.23 -0.51
C GLN A 88 11.65 -8.25 0.79
N ALA A 89 11.14 -7.12 1.29
CA ALA A 89 10.32 -7.10 2.49
C ALA A 89 8.93 -7.71 2.23
N HIS A 90 8.35 -8.32 3.26
CA HIS A 90 7.06 -9.01 3.13
C HIS A 90 5.94 -8.18 3.74
N PHE A 91 5.01 -7.67 2.93
CA PHE A 91 3.88 -6.83 3.35
C PHE A 91 2.52 -7.50 3.17
N ALA A 92 2.46 -8.82 3.02
CA ALA A 92 1.19 -9.49 2.75
C ALA A 92 0.14 -9.14 3.82
N GLY A 93 -1.01 -8.58 3.40
CA GLY A 93 -2.08 -8.11 4.29
C GLY A 93 -1.75 -6.89 5.17
N ALA A 94 -0.62 -6.22 4.98
CA ALA A 94 -0.23 -5.07 5.80
C ALA A 94 -1.07 -3.81 5.48
N ASN A 95 -1.32 -2.99 6.50
CA ASN A 95 -2.02 -1.72 6.34
C ASN A 95 -1.02 -0.57 6.14
N LEU A 96 -0.77 -0.20 4.88
CA LEU A 96 0.10 0.90 4.46
C LEU A 96 -0.69 2.16 4.08
N ARG A 97 -1.95 2.28 4.51
CA ARG A 97 -2.77 3.45 4.17
C ARG A 97 -2.12 4.73 4.69
N HIS A 98 -2.10 5.76 3.85
CA HIS A 98 -1.54 7.08 4.17
C HIS A 98 -0.07 7.08 4.61
N THR A 99 0.71 6.03 4.32
CA THR A 99 2.15 6.03 4.62
C THR A 99 2.91 6.95 3.68
N ASN A 100 3.96 7.60 4.20
CA ASN A 100 4.94 8.26 3.38
C ASN A 100 6.00 7.23 2.92
N LEU A 101 6.01 6.86 1.64
CA LEU A 101 6.98 5.95 1.01
C LEU A 101 7.86 6.70 -0.01
N ARG A 102 7.95 8.03 0.07
CA ARG A 102 8.69 8.84 -0.90
C ARG A 102 10.14 8.37 -1.00
N GLY A 103 10.56 8.04 -2.22
CA GLY A 103 11.92 7.55 -2.49
C GLY A 103 12.31 6.24 -1.80
N ALA A 104 11.37 5.51 -1.19
CA ALA A 104 11.65 4.19 -0.63
C ALA A 104 11.96 3.17 -1.73
N ASN A 105 12.70 2.12 -1.40
CA ASN A 105 13.00 1.05 -2.34
C ASN A 105 12.26 -0.24 -1.97
N LEU A 106 11.18 -0.56 -2.69
CA LEU A 106 10.37 -1.77 -2.51
C LEU A 106 10.70 -2.87 -3.52
N ALA A 107 11.81 -2.80 -4.26
CA ALA A 107 12.16 -3.81 -5.26
C ALA A 107 12.05 -5.24 -4.68
N ASP A 108 11.37 -6.13 -5.41
CA ASP A 108 11.11 -7.52 -5.02
C ASP A 108 10.30 -7.70 -3.72
N ALA A 109 9.62 -6.68 -3.20
CA ALA A 109 8.76 -6.80 -2.02
C ALA A 109 7.46 -7.57 -2.31
N GLU A 110 7.01 -8.39 -1.36
CA GLU A 110 5.73 -9.12 -1.44
C GLU A 110 4.59 -8.20 -0.97
N LEU A 111 3.74 -7.73 -1.89
CA LEU A 111 2.66 -6.76 -1.59
C LEU A 111 1.25 -7.37 -1.64
N SER A 112 1.13 -8.70 -1.67
CA SER A 112 -0.15 -9.40 -1.81
C SER A 112 -1.16 -8.99 -0.72
N GLY A 113 -2.25 -8.32 -1.11
CA GLY A 113 -3.28 -7.87 -0.16
C GLY A 113 -2.86 -6.70 0.74
N ALA A 114 -1.72 -6.07 0.50
CA ALA A 114 -1.31 -4.85 1.19
C ALA A 114 -2.19 -3.66 0.77
N LEU A 115 -2.53 -2.81 1.74
CA LEU A 115 -3.45 -1.69 1.54
C LEU A 115 -2.67 -0.38 1.42
N PHE A 116 -2.56 0.15 0.20
CA PHE A 116 -1.78 1.36 -0.08
C PHE A 116 -2.61 2.64 -0.20
N GLU A 117 -3.92 2.59 0.04
CA GLU A 117 -4.79 3.75 -0.18
C GLU A 117 -4.24 5.04 0.46
N GLY A 118 -3.99 6.06 -0.37
CA GLY A 118 -3.45 7.34 0.07
C GLY A 118 -1.96 7.34 0.44
N ALA A 119 -1.24 6.23 0.28
CA ALA A 119 0.21 6.18 0.47
C ALA A 119 0.93 7.02 -0.60
N ASP A 120 1.96 7.76 -0.19
CA ASP A 120 2.77 8.55 -1.11
C ASP A 120 3.99 7.76 -1.58
N LEU A 121 3.94 7.27 -2.82
CA LEU A 121 4.95 6.45 -3.48
C LEU A 121 5.85 7.26 -4.42
N SER A 122 5.72 8.58 -4.39
CA SER A 122 6.49 9.51 -5.20
C SER A 122 8.00 9.24 -5.17
N GLY A 123 8.56 8.96 -6.35
CA GLY A 123 10.00 8.69 -6.51
C GLY A 123 10.48 7.35 -5.95
N ALA A 124 9.59 6.51 -5.40
CA ALA A 124 9.92 5.19 -4.90
C ALA A 124 10.32 4.24 -6.04
N VAL A 125 11.07 3.19 -5.70
CA VAL A 125 11.25 2.02 -6.57
C VAL A 125 10.20 0.99 -6.18
N TRP A 126 9.36 0.60 -7.13
CA TRP A 126 8.28 -0.35 -6.92
C TRP A 126 8.78 -1.79 -6.88
N TRP A 127 7.91 -2.73 -6.50
CA TRP A 127 8.28 -4.15 -6.38
C TRP A 127 8.73 -4.79 -7.69
N ASP A 128 8.24 -4.30 -8.83
CA ASP A 128 8.66 -4.72 -10.17
C ASP A 128 9.93 -3.99 -10.67
N GLY A 129 10.57 -3.19 -9.81
CA GLY A 129 11.80 -2.46 -10.11
C GLY A 129 11.59 -1.12 -10.82
N ARG A 130 10.36 -0.76 -11.22
CA ARG A 130 10.11 0.53 -11.88
C ARG A 130 10.18 1.68 -10.88
N ARG A 131 10.59 2.86 -11.36
CA ARG A 131 10.57 4.09 -10.55
C ARG A 131 9.24 4.81 -10.71
N CYS A 132 8.60 5.12 -9.58
CA CYS A 132 7.33 5.82 -9.56
C CYS A 132 7.53 7.31 -9.87
N ALA A 133 6.67 7.83 -10.74
CA ALA A 133 6.59 9.24 -11.09
C ALA A 133 5.96 10.06 -9.96
N GLU A 134 6.14 11.37 -10.05
CA GLU A 134 5.48 12.33 -9.16
C GLU A 134 4.20 12.85 -9.82
N PRO A 135 3.05 12.93 -9.13
CA PRO A 135 2.74 12.30 -7.85
C PRO A 135 2.22 10.86 -8.03
N SER A 136 2.73 9.92 -7.21
CA SER A 136 2.22 8.54 -7.16
C SER A 136 1.51 8.30 -5.83
N ILE A 137 0.19 8.48 -5.80
CA ILE A 137 -0.63 8.29 -4.59
C ILE A 137 -1.43 7.00 -4.68
N GLY A 138 -1.21 6.11 -3.72
CA GLY A 138 -1.88 4.83 -3.57
C GLY A 138 -1.40 3.71 -4.47
N PHE A 139 -0.82 4.06 -5.62
CA PHE A 139 -0.22 3.12 -6.55
C PHE A 139 0.94 3.78 -7.29
N CYS A 140 1.91 2.97 -7.73
CA CYS A 140 3.04 3.46 -8.51
C CYS A 140 2.61 3.82 -9.92
N LYS A 141 2.70 5.12 -10.26
CA LYS A 141 2.45 5.62 -11.62
C LYS A 141 3.77 5.76 -12.36
N THR A 142 3.76 5.53 -13.66
CA THR A 142 4.88 5.90 -14.55
C THR A 142 4.65 7.29 -15.16
N ALA A 143 5.70 7.89 -15.74
CA ALA A 143 5.57 9.18 -16.43
C ALA A 143 4.52 9.15 -17.55
N ALA A 144 4.33 8.01 -18.20
CA ALA A 144 3.30 7.79 -19.23
C ALA A 144 1.87 7.78 -18.65
N GLN A 145 1.72 7.40 -17.38
CA GLN A 145 0.43 7.34 -16.68
C GLN A 145 0.07 8.66 -15.97
N THR A 146 1.02 9.60 -15.86
CA THR A 146 0.79 10.95 -15.30
C THR A 146 0.43 12.00 -16.34
N ALA A 147 0.72 11.77 -17.63
CA ALA A 147 0.48 12.71 -18.72
C ALA A 147 -0.41 12.06 -19.79
N ASP A 148 -1.73 12.14 -19.63
CA ASP A 148 -2.78 11.82 -20.63
C ASP A 148 -2.77 10.45 -21.33
N GLY A 149 -1.77 9.58 -21.09
CA GLY A 149 -1.62 8.28 -21.74
C GLY A 149 -2.75 7.30 -21.45
N CYS A 150 -3.43 7.46 -20.31
CA CYS A 150 -4.61 6.67 -19.96
C CYS A 150 -5.84 7.01 -20.83
N ALA A 151 -5.91 8.21 -21.43
CA ALA A 151 -7.06 8.67 -22.21
C ALA A 151 -7.01 8.26 -23.69
N GLN A 152 -5.84 7.87 -24.20
CA GLN A 152 -5.62 7.60 -25.63
C GLN A 152 -5.42 6.11 -25.97
N ALA A 153 -5.39 5.23 -24.97
CA ALA A 153 -5.03 3.83 -25.20
C ALA A 153 -6.22 2.99 -25.75
N PRO A 154 -6.05 2.25 -26.86
CA PRO A 154 -7.10 1.43 -27.47
C PRO A 154 -7.41 0.18 -26.63
N ALA A 155 -8.69 -0.16 -26.51
CA ALA A 155 -9.35 -1.11 -25.60
C ALA A 155 -8.74 -2.52 -25.38
N GLN A 156 -7.76 -2.97 -26.16
CA GLN A 156 -7.26 -4.35 -26.11
C GLN A 156 -5.83 -4.37 -25.56
N ALA A 157 -5.64 -5.04 -24.41
CA ALA A 157 -4.37 -5.16 -23.68
C ALA A 157 -3.82 -3.86 -23.08
N VAL A 158 -4.70 -3.00 -22.52
CA VAL A 158 -4.24 -1.73 -21.94
C VAL A 158 -3.80 -1.90 -20.49
N ASN A 159 -2.58 -1.42 -20.22
CA ASN A 159 -2.11 -1.14 -18.87
C ASN A 159 -2.61 0.23 -18.41
N TRP A 160 -3.75 0.24 -17.71
CA TRP A 160 -4.31 1.38 -16.98
C TRP A 160 -3.94 1.38 -15.49
N SER A 161 -2.91 0.63 -15.09
CA SER A 161 -2.52 0.56 -13.69
C SER A 161 -2.18 1.96 -13.14
N GLY A 162 -2.73 2.31 -11.97
CA GLY A 162 -2.52 3.63 -11.36
C GLY A 162 -3.13 4.83 -12.10
N CYS A 163 -3.89 4.63 -13.18
CA CYS A 163 -4.54 5.72 -13.91
C CYS A 163 -5.62 6.42 -13.06
N ASP A 164 -5.74 7.74 -13.23
CA ASP A 164 -6.89 8.49 -12.70
C ASP A 164 -8.04 8.45 -13.73
N LEU A 165 -9.03 7.60 -13.45
CA LEU A 165 -10.19 7.37 -14.30
C LEU A 165 -11.48 7.89 -13.66
N ARG A 166 -11.36 8.79 -12.66
CA ARG A 166 -12.52 9.32 -11.95
C ARG A 166 -13.46 10.03 -12.90
N ARG A 167 -14.76 9.75 -12.78
CA ARG A 167 -15.83 10.37 -13.58
C ARG A 167 -15.65 10.21 -15.10
N ARG A 168 -14.90 9.19 -15.54
CA ARG A 168 -14.74 8.88 -16.96
C ARG A 168 -15.91 8.06 -17.48
N ASP A 169 -16.25 8.30 -18.74
CA ASP A 169 -17.17 7.46 -19.50
C ASP A 169 -16.40 6.27 -20.10
N LEU A 170 -16.70 5.09 -19.57
CA LEU A 170 -16.23 3.78 -20.02
C LEU A 170 -17.43 2.88 -20.40
N HIS A 171 -18.58 3.47 -20.70
CA HIS A 171 -19.81 2.75 -21.01
C HIS A 171 -19.60 1.78 -22.19
N GLY A 172 -19.97 0.51 -22.00
CA GLY A 172 -19.92 -0.53 -23.02
C GLY A 172 -18.52 -0.89 -23.52
N ARG A 173 -17.45 -0.41 -22.87
CA ARG A 173 -16.08 -0.66 -23.30
C ARG A 173 -15.70 -2.12 -23.11
N ASP A 174 -14.97 -2.67 -24.09
CA ASP A 174 -14.30 -3.96 -23.92
C ASP A 174 -12.99 -3.76 -23.15
N LEU A 175 -12.92 -4.26 -21.92
CA LEU A 175 -11.76 -4.16 -21.02
C LEU A 175 -11.26 -5.56 -20.62
N GLN A 176 -11.55 -6.57 -21.45
CA GLN A 176 -11.17 -7.94 -21.14
C GLN A 176 -9.64 -8.06 -21.03
N GLY A 177 -9.16 -8.56 -19.90
CA GLY A 177 -7.73 -8.71 -19.64
C GLY A 177 -6.97 -7.40 -19.42
N ALA A 178 -7.65 -6.25 -19.31
CA ALA A 178 -7.01 -4.98 -19.02
C ALA A 178 -6.42 -4.96 -17.60
N ASP A 179 -5.29 -4.30 -17.41
CA ASP A 179 -4.73 -4.06 -16.08
C ASP A 179 -5.18 -2.69 -15.58
N VAL A 180 -6.13 -2.67 -14.63
CA VAL A 180 -6.61 -1.46 -13.95
C VAL A 180 -6.13 -1.41 -12.50
N SER A 181 -5.12 -2.20 -12.13
CA SER A 181 -4.62 -2.30 -10.75
C SER A 181 -4.21 -0.93 -10.21
N GLY A 182 -4.74 -0.55 -9.06
CA GLY A 182 -4.47 0.76 -8.46
C GLY A 182 -5.08 1.97 -9.16
N ALA A 183 -5.83 1.77 -10.26
CA ALA A 183 -6.55 2.85 -10.92
C ALA A 183 -7.65 3.42 -10.01
N ASP A 184 -8.03 4.66 -10.25
CA ASP A 184 -9.12 5.33 -9.52
C ASP A 184 -10.35 5.46 -10.41
N LEU A 185 -11.33 4.58 -10.20
CA LEU A 185 -12.59 4.50 -10.96
C LEU A 185 -13.75 5.19 -10.23
N ARG A 186 -13.50 5.96 -9.17
CA ARG A 186 -14.59 6.62 -8.41
C ARG A 186 -15.40 7.55 -9.29
N GLY A 187 -16.69 7.28 -9.38
CA GLY A 187 -17.63 8.03 -10.23
C GLY A 187 -17.55 7.70 -11.73
N ALA A 188 -16.71 6.74 -12.14
CA ALA A 188 -16.65 6.32 -13.54
C ALA A 188 -17.94 5.57 -13.95
N ASP A 189 -18.32 5.70 -15.20
CA ASP A 189 -19.40 4.94 -15.83
C ASP A 189 -18.81 3.72 -16.54
N LEU A 190 -18.99 2.53 -15.96
CA LEU A 190 -18.63 1.23 -16.54
C LEU A 190 -19.88 0.44 -16.94
N HIS A 191 -21.01 1.11 -17.13
CA HIS A 191 -22.25 0.45 -17.48
C HIS A 191 -22.07 -0.36 -18.77
N GLY A 192 -22.40 -1.65 -18.74
CA GLY A 192 -22.26 -2.57 -19.86
C GLY A 192 -20.82 -2.90 -20.28
N ALA A 193 -19.80 -2.43 -19.55
CA ALA A 193 -18.40 -2.71 -19.86
C ALA A 193 -18.04 -4.19 -19.65
N ASN A 194 -17.07 -4.71 -20.41
CA ASN A 194 -16.56 -6.08 -20.26
C ASN A 194 -15.25 -6.10 -19.47
N LEU A 195 -15.30 -6.39 -18.18
CA LEU A 195 -14.15 -6.44 -17.28
C LEU A 195 -13.62 -7.86 -17.05
N ARG A 196 -14.08 -8.86 -17.83
CA ARG A 196 -13.62 -10.25 -17.70
C ARG A 196 -12.10 -10.35 -17.67
N GLN A 197 -11.55 -11.12 -16.74
CA GLN A 197 -10.10 -11.33 -16.63
C GLN A 197 -9.28 -10.04 -16.40
N ALA A 198 -9.91 -8.90 -16.12
CA ALA A 198 -9.17 -7.67 -15.82
C ALA A 198 -8.46 -7.77 -14.46
N HIS A 199 -7.26 -7.21 -14.36
CA HIS A 199 -6.51 -7.15 -13.11
C HIS A 199 -6.94 -5.90 -12.34
N MET A 200 -7.55 -6.08 -11.16
CA MET A 200 -8.13 -4.99 -10.35
C MET A 200 -7.47 -4.82 -8.98
N ALA A 201 -6.24 -5.31 -8.81
CA ALA A 201 -5.59 -5.29 -7.51
C ALA A 201 -5.38 -3.85 -7.02
N GLY A 202 -5.96 -3.49 -5.87
CA GLY A 202 -5.83 -2.17 -5.27
C GLY A 202 -6.52 -1.03 -6.04
N THR A 203 -7.31 -1.33 -7.07
CA THR A 203 -8.16 -0.35 -7.77
C THR A 203 -9.17 0.25 -6.79
N ARG A 204 -9.44 1.55 -6.92
CA ARG A 204 -10.36 2.28 -6.04
C ARG A 204 -11.65 2.57 -6.77
N TRP A 205 -12.77 2.18 -6.19
CA TRP A 205 -14.13 2.53 -6.62
C TRP A 205 -15.00 2.70 -5.37
N ASP A 206 -16.15 3.34 -5.51
CA ASP A 206 -17.10 3.54 -4.42
C ASP A 206 -18.54 3.51 -4.95
N ALA A 207 -19.53 3.82 -4.10
CA ALA A 207 -20.95 3.81 -4.47
C ALA A 207 -21.32 4.76 -5.64
N THR A 208 -20.39 5.60 -6.10
CA THR A 208 -20.59 6.48 -7.26
C THR A 208 -20.15 5.85 -8.58
N THR A 209 -19.38 4.77 -8.56
CA THR A 209 -18.98 4.04 -9.77
C THR A 209 -20.13 3.18 -10.29
N ASP A 210 -20.52 3.37 -11.56
CA ASP A 210 -21.61 2.62 -12.19
C ASP A 210 -21.08 1.33 -12.83
N PHE A 211 -21.53 0.18 -12.35
CA PHE A 211 -21.22 -1.14 -12.89
C PHE A 211 -22.46 -1.82 -13.48
N GLY A 212 -23.53 -1.07 -13.74
CA GLY A 212 -24.79 -1.60 -14.27
C GLY A 212 -24.56 -2.45 -15.51
N ASN A 213 -25.10 -3.67 -15.55
CA ASN A 213 -24.92 -4.61 -16.67
C ASN A 213 -23.48 -4.99 -17.06
N ALA A 214 -22.45 -4.58 -16.31
CA ALA A 214 -21.07 -4.91 -16.64
C ALA A 214 -20.84 -6.44 -16.58
N LEU A 215 -19.94 -6.96 -17.42
CA LEU A 215 -19.39 -8.30 -17.24
C LEU A 215 -18.21 -8.18 -16.28
N TRP A 216 -18.35 -8.72 -15.08
CA TRP A 216 -17.36 -8.66 -14.02
C TRP A 216 -16.11 -9.50 -14.36
N TRP A 217 -15.03 -9.30 -13.60
CA TRP A 217 -13.75 -9.98 -13.82
C TRP A 217 -13.82 -11.50 -13.65
N ASP A 218 -14.72 -11.98 -12.78
CA ASP A 218 -15.01 -13.40 -12.57
C ASP A 218 -15.97 -14.00 -13.63
N GLY A 219 -16.45 -13.17 -14.57
CA GLY A 219 -17.35 -13.58 -15.65
C GLY A 219 -18.84 -13.43 -15.36
N ARG A 220 -19.26 -13.05 -14.15
CA ARG A 220 -20.69 -12.80 -13.87
C ARG A 220 -21.15 -11.47 -14.47
N ARG A 221 -22.43 -11.37 -14.80
CA ARG A 221 -23.04 -10.10 -15.22
C ARG A 221 -23.64 -9.41 -14.00
N CYS A 222 -23.29 -8.15 -13.80
CA CYS A 222 -23.86 -7.32 -12.74
C CYS A 222 -25.29 -6.92 -13.07
N GLN A 223 -26.12 -6.73 -12.05
CA GLN A 223 -27.46 -6.17 -12.24
C GLN A 223 -27.42 -4.76 -12.85
N GLU A 224 -28.48 -4.37 -13.57
CA GLU A 224 -28.67 -3.05 -14.21
C GLU A 224 -28.34 -1.86 -13.28
N THR A 225 -28.66 -1.98 -12.00
CA THR A 225 -28.54 -0.89 -11.01
C THR A 225 -27.29 -1.00 -10.13
N SER A 226 -26.34 -1.86 -10.49
CA SER A 226 -25.12 -2.12 -9.71
C SER A 226 -24.25 -0.88 -9.61
N LYS A 227 -24.14 -0.30 -8.41
CA LYS A 227 -23.26 0.85 -8.11
C LYS A 227 -22.32 0.52 -6.97
N GLY A 228 -21.03 0.78 -7.18
CA GLY A 228 -19.93 0.52 -6.25
C GLY A 228 -19.63 -0.94 -5.93
N ASP A 229 -20.48 -1.87 -6.35
CA ASP A 229 -20.21 -3.30 -6.34
C ASP A 229 -21.11 -3.98 -7.38
N CYS A 230 -20.65 -5.13 -7.86
CA CYS A 230 -21.41 -6.00 -8.75
C CYS A 230 -22.32 -6.91 -7.93
N ARG A 231 -23.62 -6.58 -7.95
CA ARG A 231 -24.69 -7.36 -7.31
C ARG A 231 -25.37 -8.30 -8.30
#